data_AF-A0A931XVN1-F1
#
_entry.id   AF-A0A931XVN1-F1
#
_cell.length_a   1.000
_cell.length_b   1.000
_cell.length_c   1.000
_cell.angle_alpha   90.00
_cell.angle_beta   90.00
_cell.angle_gamma   90.00
#
_symmetry.space_group_name_H-M   'P 1'
#
loop_
_entity.id
_entity.type
_entity.pdbx_description
1 polymer ?
#
loop_
_entity_poly.entity_id
_entity_poly.type
_entity_poly.pdbx_seq_one_letter_code
_entity_poly.pdbx_strand_id
1 'polypeptide(L)'
;MRWALLASMIALACRRDAPVDVRPDPTPPSPSPAPPSPAPKPAPAHRVRGDLDGRFGLASDRVVVGEPIVVELAARPTKAPLTVFVGGDMRNVANYPLRFGVRAWDASGALVCDLVDKPPFPSFGGMGSDRVIPVGDTFRERVVLNPACPALATPGSYRVSVHRRFTTMAMTITKPGSPVPLSCDVVPIHEDPLPSWLDPGCAKLLAGAPSVTSDLRINVAPYDAKAARAATEARLREAPTDEILRHRIERHLCGFVTCSCPKSPLSAADLVSAIPAAPAKTFPGACP
;
A
#
# COMPACT_ATOMS: atom_id res chain seq x y z
N MET A 1 12.86 -6.10 56.87
CA MET A 1 13.41 -7.40 57.27
C MET A 1 12.31 -8.20 57.97
N ARG A 2 12.13 -9.46 57.54
CA ARG A 2 11.39 -10.58 58.19
C ARG A 2 9.84 -10.45 58.21
N TRP A 3 9.09 -11.17 57.36
CA TRP A 3 8.71 -12.62 57.43
C TRP A 3 8.18 -13.00 58.82
N ALA A 4 7.15 -13.83 59.06
CA ALA A 4 6.07 -14.53 58.37
C ALA A 4 5.53 -15.54 59.43
N LEU A 5 4.41 -16.23 59.12
CA LEU A 5 3.83 -17.42 59.78
C LEU A 5 2.85 -17.13 60.96
N LEU A 6 1.56 -17.52 61.00
CA LEU A 6 0.73 -18.64 60.51
C LEU A 6 0.51 -19.73 61.58
N ALA A 7 -0.75 -19.88 62.00
CA ALA A 7 -1.44 -21.00 62.69
C ALA A 7 -2.75 -20.43 63.30
N SER A 8 -3.93 -21.06 63.39
CA SER A 8 -4.34 -22.46 63.31
C SER A 8 -5.85 -22.56 63.11
N MET A 9 -6.27 -23.80 62.83
CA MET A 9 -7.56 -24.32 62.37
C MET A 9 -8.71 -24.47 63.40
N ILE A 10 -9.95 -24.49 62.85
CA ILE A 10 -11.14 -25.35 63.15
C ILE A 10 -11.89 -25.21 64.49
N ALA A 11 -13.20 -24.90 64.41
CA ALA A 11 -14.36 -25.72 64.86
C ALA A 11 -15.66 -24.88 64.76
N LEU A 12 -16.61 -25.21 63.88
CA LEU A 12 -17.80 -26.04 64.14
C LEU A 12 -18.75 -25.48 65.22
N ALA A 13 -19.92 -24.99 64.80
CA ALA A 13 -21.26 -25.42 65.28
C ALA A 13 -22.33 -24.30 65.26
N CYS A 14 -23.31 -24.51 64.37
CA CYS A 14 -24.76 -24.48 64.63
C CYS A 14 -25.50 -23.18 65.04
N ARG A 15 -26.68 -23.06 64.41
CA ARG A 15 -27.88 -22.24 64.73
C ARG A 15 -27.87 -20.83 64.12
N ARG A 16 -28.95 -20.35 63.48
CA ARG A 16 -30.37 -20.74 63.52
C ARG A 16 -31.03 -20.15 62.27
N ASP A 17 -31.92 -20.94 61.65
CA ASP A 17 -32.79 -20.51 60.56
C ASP A 17 -33.73 -19.38 61.00
N ALA A 18 -33.78 -18.31 60.20
CA ALA A 18 -34.87 -17.35 60.17
C ALA A 18 -35.59 -17.51 58.82
N PRO A 19 -36.94 -17.53 58.77
CA PRO A 19 -37.65 -17.65 57.51
C PRO A 19 -37.47 -16.36 56.71
N VAL A 20 -36.78 -16.44 55.57
CA VAL A 20 -36.69 -15.37 54.57
C VAL A 20 -37.97 -15.38 53.76
N ASP A 21 -38.67 -14.25 53.82
CA ASP A 21 -39.84 -13.91 53.02
C ASP A 21 -39.40 -13.78 51.54
N VAL A 22 -39.70 -14.79 50.72
CA VAL A 22 -39.35 -14.80 49.29
C VAL A 22 -40.40 -13.98 48.55
N ARG A 23 -40.14 -12.67 48.39
CA ARG A 23 -40.76 -11.90 47.32
C ARG A 23 -40.20 -12.39 45.97
N PRO A 24 -41.04 -12.70 44.97
CA PRO A 24 -40.56 -12.96 43.63
C PRO A 24 -39.90 -11.69 43.06
N ASP A 25 -38.63 -11.81 42.67
CA ASP A 25 -37.89 -10.76 41.98
C ASP A 25 -38.63 -10.37 40.68
N PRO A 26 -38.73 -9.07 40.35
CA PRO A 26 -39.19 -8.65 39.04
C PRO A 26 -38.20 -9.18 37.98
N THR A 27 -38.73 -9.94 37.03
CA THR A 27 -37.97 -10.48 35.89
C THR A 27 -37.15 -9.35 35.24
N PRO A 28 -35.83 -9.52 35.05
CA PRO A 28 -35.03 -8.54 34.32
C PRO A 28 -35.64 -8.33 32.92
N PRO A 29 -35.73 -7.09 32.42
CA PRO A 29 -36.15 -6.88 31.04
C PRO A 29 -35.21 -7.66 30.12
N SER A 30 -35.83 -8.44 29.23
CA SER A 30 -35.12 -9.25 28.25
C SER A 30 -34.09 -8.38 27.52
N PRO A 31 -32.81 -8.76 27.45
CA PRO A 31 -31.81 -7.98 26.73
C PRO A 31 -32.28 -7.82 25.29
N SER A 32 -32.33 -6.57 24.84
CA SER A 32 -32.61 -6.29 23.42
C SER A 32 -31.61 -7.07 22.57
N PRO A 33 -32.07 -7.69 21.46
CA PRO A 33 -31.18 -8.40 20.56
C PRO A 33 -30.03 -7.46 20.18
N ALA A 34 -28.80 -7.95 20.34
CA ALA A 34 -27.62 -7.20 19.96
C ALA A 34 -27.79 -6.69 18.52
N PRO A 35 -27.49 -5.41 18.25
CA PRO A 35 -27.54 -4.90 16.88
C PRO A 35 -26.74 -5.86 15.99
N PRO A 36 -27.25 -6.18 14.78
CA PRO A 36 -26.58 -7.11 13.89
C PRO A 36 -25.14 -6.66 13.72
N SER A 37 -24.21 -7.59 13.93
CA SER A 37 -22.79 -7.32 13.74
C SER A 37 -22.60 -6.73 12.35
N PRO A 38 -21.86 -5.61 12.20
CA PRO A 38 -21.62 -5.02 10.89
C PRO A 38 -21.07 -6.10 9.96
N ALA A 39 -21.67 -6.20 8.77
CA ALA A 39 -21.29 -7.22 7.79
C ALA A 39 -19.76 -7.24 7.61
N PRO A 40 -19.12 -8.42 7.53
CA PRO A 40 -17.70 -8.53 7.31
C PRO A 40 -17.29 -7.68 6.10
N LYS A 41 -16.32 -6.78 6.30
CA LYS A 41 -15.76 -5.97 5.22
C LYS A 41 -15.31 -6.95 4.11
N PRO A 42 -15.75 -6.79 2.85
CA PRO A 42 -15.30 -7.64 1.77
C PRO A 42 -13.77 -7.69 1.74
N ALA A 43 -13.23 -8.90 1.75
CA ALA A 43 -11.80 -9.09 1.63
C ALA A 43 -11.30 -8.47 0.32
N PRO A 44 -10.04 -7.98 0.28
CA PRO A 44 -9.44 -7.50 -0.96
C PRO A 44 -9.55 -8.57 -2.05
N ALA A 45 -10.01 -8.19 -3.23
CA ALA A 45 -10.02 -9.07 -4.39
C ALA A 45 -8.60 -9.08 -4.99
N HIS A 46 -8.00 -10.26 -5.10
CA HIS A 46 -6.69 -10.45 -5.72
C HIS A 46 -6.85 -11.23 -7.02
N ARG A 47 -6.23 -10.75 -8.09
CA ARG A 47 -6.24 -11.39 -9.41
C ARG A 47 -4.80 -11.62 -9.85
N VAL A 48 -4.54 -12.80 -10.40
CA VAL A 48 -3.20 -13.21 -10.82
C VAL A 48 -3.26 -13.83 -12.20
N ARG A 49 -2.26 -13.54 -13.04
CA ARG A 49 -2.07 -14.14 -14.36
C ARG A 49 -0.68 -14.76 -14.46
N GLY A 50 -0.60 -15.96 -15.02
CA GLY A 50 0.63 -16.72 -15.18
C GLY A 50 0.91 -17.66 -14.00
N ASP A 51 2.05 -18.34 -14.04
CA ASP A 51 2.45 -19.34 -13.05
C ASP A 51 3.11 -18.72 -11.81
N LEU A 52 2.33 -17.91 -11.07
CA LEU A 52 2.73 -17.33 -9.80
C LEU A 52 1.55 -17.20 -8.84
N ASP A 53 1.85 -17.12 -7.55
CA ASP A 53 0.98 -16.55 -6.54
C ASP A 53 1.37 -15.09 -6.33
N GLY A 54 0.41 -14.21 -6.04
CA GLY A 54 0.76 -12.85 -5.68
C GLY A 54 -0.38 -12.00 -5.19
N ARG A 55 -0.04 -10.95 -4.46
CA ARG A 55 -0.99 -9.97 -3.91
C ARG A 55 -0.30 -8.66 -3.59
N PHE A 56 -1.09 -7.59 -3.57
CA PHE A 56 -0.73 -6.36 -2.88
C PHE A 56 -1.34 -6.32 -1.49
N GLY A 57 -0.59 -5.81 -0.53
CA GLY A 57 -1.03 -5.57 0.84
C GLY A 57 -0.76 -4.13 1.27
N LEU A 58 -1.61 -3.63 2.15
CA LEU A 58 -1.38 -2.39 2.91
C LEU A 58 -0.96 -2.77 4.32
N ALA A 59 -0.08 -1.97 4.91
CA ALA A 59 0.22 -2.10 6.34
C ALA A 59 -0.95 -1.64 7.22
N SER A 60 -1.73 -0.66 6.74
CA SER A 60 -2.95 -0.16 7.38
C SER A 60 -3.99 0.24 6.33
N ASP A 61 -5.26 -0.04 6.60
CA ASP A 61 -6.40 0.43 5.79
C ASP A 61 -6.94 1.79 6.24
N ARG A 62 -6.39 2.33 7.33
CA ARG A 62 -6.62 3.66 7.86
C ARG A 62 -5.31 4.42 7.85
N VAL A 63 -5.29 5.52 7.10
CA VAL A 63 -4.15 6.41 6.98
C VAL A 63 -4.61 7.83 7.28
N VAL A 64 -3.71 8.71 7.70
CA VAL A 64 -4.03 10.13 7.84
C VAL A 64 -3.51 10.91 6.64
N VAL A 65 -4.14 12.04 6.32
CA VAL A 65 -3.59 12.99 5.35
C VAL A 65 -2.12 13.28 5.69
N GLY A 66 -1.24 13.30 4.68
CA GLY A 66 0.20 13.53 4.84
C GLY A 66 1.04 12.27 5.08
N GLU A 67 0.43 11.16 5.50
CA GLU A 67 1.12 9.88 5.65
C GLU A 67 1.51 9.28 4.28
N PRO A 68 2.75 8.73 4.13
CA PRO A 68 3.11 7.94 2.96
C PRO A 68 2.36 6.60 2.95
N ILE A 69 1.45 6.43 2.00
CA ILE A 69 0.66 5.21 1.82
C ILE A 69 1.51 4.17 1.10
N VAL A 70 2.10 3.26 1.87
CA VAL A 70 2.96 2.18 1.31
C VAL A 70 2.12 0.93 1.02
N VAL A 71 2.17 0.49 -0.23
CA VAL A 71 1.63 -0.80 -0.67
C VAL A 71 2.81 -1.75 -0.95
N GLU A 72 2.72 -2.97 -0.44
CA GLU A 72 3.70 -4.03 -0.68
C GLU A 72 3.13 -5.08 -1.64
N LEU A 73 3.81 -5.28 -2.77
CA LEU A 73 3.65 -6.46 -3.62
C LEU A 73 4.44 -7.61 -3.03
N ALA A 74 3.80 -8.77 -2.89
CA ALA A 74 4.47 -10.05 -2.72
C ALA A 74 4.07 -10.96 -3.88
N ALA A 75 5.05 -11.51 -4.60
CA ALA A 75 4.83 -12.43 -5.70
C ALA A 75 5.79 -13.63 -5.62
N ARG A 76 5.29 -14.82 -5.89
CA ARG A 76 6.02 -16.08 -5.76
C ARG A 76 5.77 -16.96 -6.98
N PRO A 77 6.76 -17.22 -7.85
CA PRO A 77 6.60 -18.16 -8.95
C PRO A 77 6.30 -19.57 -8.45
N THR A 78 5.39 -20.26 -9.14
CA THR A 78 4.90 -21.60 -8.73
C THR A 78 5.41 -22.74 -9.62
N LYS A 79 5.78 -22.47 -10.88
CA LYS A 79 6.24 -23.51 -11.83
C LYS A 79 7.61 -23.26 -12.46
N ALA A 80 7.95 -22.00 -12.78
CA ALA A 80 9.22 -21.65 -13.40
C ALA A 80 9.79 -20.37 -12.78
N PRO A 81 11.11 -20.15 -12.82
CA PRO A 81 11.72 -18.92 -12.32
C PRO A 81 11.06 -17.69 -12.97
N LEU A 82 10.77 -16.68 -12.15
CA LEU A 82 10.22 -15.42 -12.62
C LEU A 82 11.38 -14.45 -12.85
N THR A 83 11.55 -14.02 -14.10
CA THR A 83 12.45 -12.90 -14.41
C THR A 83 11.66 -11.60 -14.29
N VAL A 84 12.17 -10.65 -13.52
CA VAL A 84 11.55 -9.36 -13.27
C VAL A 84 12.59 -8.26 -13.45
N PHE A 85 12.28 -7.24 -14.24
CA PHE A 85 13.09 -6.03 -14.22
C PHE A 85 12.92 -5.33 -12.87
N VAL A 86 14.04 -5.10 -12.19
CA VAL A 86 14.14 -4.31 -10.95
C VAL A 86 14.97 -3.04 -11.20
N GLY A 87 14.57 -1.94 -10.56
CA GLY A 87 15.25 -0.64 -10.70
C GLY A 87 14.78 0.12 -11.93
N GLY A 88 15.61 1.05 -12.42
CA GLY A 88 15.27 1.83 -13.60
C GLY A 88 14.45 3.09 -13.34
N ASP A 89 14.20 3.50 -12.09
CA ASP A 89 13.27 4.62 -11.80
C ASP A 89 13.93 5.83 -11.13
N MET A 90 15.25 5.80 -10.97
CA MET A 90 15.95 6.68 -10.03
C MET A 90 15.90 8.17 -10.35
N ARG A 91 15.72 8.58 -11.62
CA ARG A 91 15.75 10.00 -11.97
C ARG A 91 14.43 10.72 -11.69
N ASN A 92 13.31 9.99 -11.59
CA ASN A 92 12.03 10.58 -11.21
C ASN A 92 11.16 9.63 -10.41
N VAL A 93 11.60 9.30 -9.20
CA VAL A 93 10.95 8.31 -8.32
C VAL A 93 9.57 8.74 -7.81
N ALA A 94 9.16 10.00 -8.07
CA ALA A 94 7.81 10.52 -7.85
C ALA A 94 6.86 10.20 -9.02
N ASN A 95 7.38 10.18 -10.25
CA ASN A 95 6.67 9.69 -11.45
C ASN A 95 7.00 8.21 -11.60
N TYR A 96 6.14 7.39 -11.02
CA TYR A 96 6.24 5.94 -10.93
C TYR A 96 6.90 5.28 -12.15
N PRO A 97 7.63 4.15 -11.97
CA PRO A 97 7.87 3.27 -13.10
C PRO A 97 6.57 3.07 -13.84
N LEU A 98 6.63 3.04 -15.17
CA LEU A 98 5.57 2.55 -16.06
C LEU A 98 5.01 1.17 -15.63
N ARG A 99 5.61 0.52 -14.63
CA ARG A 99 5.39 -0.84 -14.17
C ARG A 99 4.27 -1.06 -13.17
N PHE A 100 3.78 0.00 -12.53
CA PHE A 100 2.59 -0.10 -11.68
C PHE A 100 1.44 0.69 -12.29
N GLY A 101 0.31 0.02 -12.51
CA GLY A 101 -0.96 0.65 -12.77
C GLY A 101 -1.66 0.99 -11.47
N VAL A 102 -2.15 2.22 -11.33
CA VAL A 102 -3.01 2.61 -10.22
C VAL A 102 -4.25 3.30 -10.75
N ARG A 103 -5.41 2.84 -10.30
CA ARG A 103 -6.68 3.55 -10.42
C ARG A 103 -7.31 3.69 -9.05
N ALA A 104 -7.86 4.86 -8.73
CA ALA A 104 -8.59 5.07 -7.50
C ALA A 104 -9.96 5.68 -7.76
N TRP A 105 -10.95 5.17 -7.04
CA TRP A 105 -12.31 5.68 -7.02
C TRP A 105 -12.65 6.19 -5.63
N ASP A 106 -13.32 7.34 -5.55
CA ASP A 106 -13.82 7.86 -4.29
C ASP A 106 -15.10 7.14 -3.83
N ALA A 107 -15.67 7.60 -2.71
CA ALA A 107 -16.87 7.04 -2.11
C ALA A 107 -18.12 7.18 -3.00
N SER A 108 -18.15 8.15 -3.92
CA SER A 108 -19.23 8.32 -4.90
C SER A 108 -19.10 7.34 -6.08
N GLY A 109 -17.95 6.68 -6.20
CA GLY A 109 -17.60 5.83 -7.34
C GLY A 109 -16.95 6.59 -8.49
N ALA A 110 -16.68 7.89 -8.35
CA ALA A 110 -15.98 8.68 -9.35
C ALA A 110 -14.50 8.28 -9.40
N LEU A 111 -13.96 8.13 -10.61
CA LEU A 111 -12.53 7.90 -10.83
C LEU A 111 -11.77 9.20 -10.53
N VAL A 112 -10.97 9.19 -9.47
CA VAL A 112 -10.24 10.38 -8.98
C VAL A 112 -8.75 10.33 -9.34
N CYS A 113 -8.30 9.23 -9.92
CA CYS A 113 -6.90 8.97 -10.20
C CYS A 113 -6.79 7.82 -11.20
N ASP A 114 -6.05 8.07 -12.28
CA ASP A 114 -5.92 7.14 -13.40
C ASP A 114 -4.53 7.23 -14.02
N LEU A 115 -3.60 6.47 -13.44
CA LEU A 115 -2.22 6.38 -13.95
C LEU A 115 -2.09 5.45 -15.15
N VAL A 116 -3.17 4.75 -15.48
CA VAL A 116 -3.21 3.84 -16.62
C VAL A 116 -3.33 4.66 -17.90
N ASP A 117 -4.37 5.48 -17.98
CA ASP A 117 -4.68 6.23 -19.20
C ASP A 117 -3.95 7.58 -19.26
N LYS A 118 -3.53 8.09 -18.09
CA LYS A 118 -2.83 9.37 -17.96
C LYS A 118 -1.57 9.19 -17.10
N PRO A 119 -0.58 8.41 -17.55
CA PRO A 119 0.68 8.31 -16.83
C PRO A 119 1.31 9.71 -16.73
N PRO A 120 1.91 10.08 -15.59
CA PRO A 120 2.69 11.31 -15.52
C PRO A 120 3.82 11.24 -16.56
N PHE A 121 4.20 12.41 -17.09
CA PHE A 121 5.13 12.57 -18.22
C PHE A 121 6.33 11.61 -18.15
N PRO A 122 6.67 10.89 -19.24
CA PRO A 122 7.65 9.82 -19.22
C PRO A 122 8.98 10.39 -18.75
N SER A 123 9.41 9.87 -17.62
CA SER A 123 10.65 10.29 -17.00
C SER A 123 11.66 9.20 -17.29
N PHE A 124 12.71 9.55 -18.02
CA PHE A 124 13.76 8.62 -18.39
C PHE A 124 14.25 7.85 -17.17
N GLY A 125 14.07 6.54 -17.26
CA GLY A 125 14.43 5.61 -16.21
C GLY A 125 15.94 5.64 -15.93
N GLY A 126 16.31 5.45 -14.66
CA GLY A 126 17.69 5.19 -14.28
C GLY A 126 18.20 3.84 -14.83
N MET A 127 19.38 3.42 -14.38
CA MET A 127 19.83 2.04 -14.67
C MET A 127 18.94 1.05 -13.90
N GLY A 128 18.66 -0.09 -14.53
CA GLY A 128 18.05 -1.23 -13.87
C GLY A 128 18.40 -2.51 -14.63
N SER A 129 18.02 -3.64 -14.08
CA SER A 129 18.40 -4.94 -14.60
C SER A 129 17.34 -5.99 -14.32
N ASP A 130 17.38 -7.06 -15.11
CA ASP A 130 16.59 -8.24 -14.85
C ASP A 130 17.14 -8.99 -13.63
N ARG A 131 16.23 -9.35 -12.73
CA ARG A 131 16.48 -10.24 -11.59
C ARG A 131 15.69 -11.52 -11.80
N VAL A 132 16.34 -12.65 -11.59
CA VAL A 132 15.69 -13.97 -11.60
C VAL A 132 15.25 -14.32 -10.18
N ILE A 133 13.99 -14.71 -10.03
CA ILE A 133 13.38 -15.16 -8.78
C ILE A 133 13.14 -16.67 -8.92
N PRO A 134 13.84 -17.52 -8.15
CA PRO A 134 13.63 -18.97 -8.17
C PRO A 134 12.20 -19.37 -7.80
N VAL A 135 11.79 -20.55 -8.25
CA VAL A 135 10.49 -21.14 -7.86
C VAL A 135 10.41 -21.26 -6.34
N GLY A 136 9.30 -20.83 -5.75
CA GLY A 136 9.08 -20.85 -4.30
C GLY A 136 9.60 -19.63 -3.55
N ASP A 137 10.53 -18.86 -4.11
CA ASP A 137 11.03 -17.62 -3.49
C ASP A 137 10.03 -16.47 -3.65
N THR A 138 9.95 -15.61 -2.64
CA THR A 138 9.04 -14.44 -2.69
C THR A 138 9.80 -13.20 -3.12
N PHE A 139 9.42 -12.65 -4.28
CA PHE A 139 9.75 -11.29 -4.67
C PHE A 139 8.88 -10.29 -3.91
N ARG A 140 9.52 -9.24 -3.37
CA ARG A 140 8.83 -8.12 -2.71
C ARG A 140 9.21 -6.81 -3.36
N GLU A 141 8.22 -5.96 -3.57
CA GLU A 141 8.40 -4.62 -4.11
C GLU A 141 7.42 -3.68 -3.40
N ARG A 142 7.89 -2.52 -2.93
CA ARG A 142 7.07 -1.57 -2.16
C ARG A 142 6.91 -0.26 -2.91
N VAL A 143 5.70 0.30 -2.89
CA VAL A 143 5.30 1.47 -3.68
C VAL A 143 4.57 2.47 -2.77
N VAL A 144 4.79 3.78 -2.96
CA VAL A 144 4.17 4.86 -2.16
C VAL A 144 3.09 5.55 -2.97
N LEU A 145 1.79 5.33 -2.69
CA LEU A 145 0.64 5.73 -3.53
C LEU A 145 0.44 7.23 -3.74
N ASN A 146 0.64 8.05 -2.71
CA ASN A 146 0.19 9.46 -2.73
C ASN A 146 0.84 10.31 -3.85
N PRO A 147 2.16 10.22 -4.13
CA PRO A 147 2.78 10.98 -5.21
C PRO A 147 2.12 10.81 -6.58
N ALA A 148 1.60 9.63 -6.88
CA ALA A 148 0.97 9.36 -8.16
C ALA A 148 -0.56 9.37 -8.11
N CYS A 149 -1.13 9.55 -6.92
CA CYS A 149 -2.56 9.62 -6.74
C CYS A 149 -2.91 10.79 -5.80
N PRO A 150 -2.79 12.05 -6.27
CA PRO A 150 -2.98 13.23 -5.43
C PRO A 150 -4.35 13.30 -4.75
N ALA A 151 -5.38 12.65 -5.31
CA ALA A 151 -6.69 12.54 -4.66
C ALA A 151 -6.63 11.92 -3.25
N LEU A 152 -5.69 10.99 -3.00
CA LEU A 152 -5.46 10.38 -1.69
C LEU A 152 -4.91 11.35 -0.64
N ALA A 153 -4.62 12.60 -1.04
CA ALA A 153 -4.32 13.70 -0.14
C ALA A 153 -5.53 14.24 0.62
N THR A 154 -6.75 13.86 0.20
CA THR A 154 -7.99 14.38 0.77
C THR A 154 -8.68 13.32 1.63
N PRO A 155 -9.29 13.70 2.76
CA PRO A 155 -10.00 12.74 3.60
C PRO A 155 -11.14 12.07 2.83
N GLY A 156 -11.28 10.76 3.02
CA GLY A 156 -12.30 9.98 2.32
C GLY A 156 -12.07 8.47 2.34
N SER A 157 -13.05 7.74 1.84
CA SER A 157 -12.93 6.30 1.59
C SER A 157 -12.71 6.06 0.10
N TYR A 158 -11.65 5.32 -0.23
CA TYR A 158 -11.23 5.05 -1.59
C TYR A 158 -11.20 3.55 -1.86
N ARG A 159 -11.64 3.16 -3.05
CA ARG A 159 -11.28 1.88 -3.66
C ARG A 159 -10.07 2.13 -4.55
N VAL A 160 -9.01 1.34 -4.40
CA VAL A 160 -7.79 1.49 -5.17
C VAL A 160 -7.45 0.18 -5.84
N SER A 161 -7.35 0.16 -7.16
CA SER A 161 -6.82 -0.98 -7.91
C SER A 161 -5.35 -0.74 -8.18
N VAL A 162 -4.49 -1.69 -7.78
CA VAL A 162 -3.05 -1.65 -8.02
C VAL A 162 -2.67 -2.87 -8.83
N HIS A 163 -1.92 -2.65 -9.91
CA HIS A 163 -1.55 -3.69 -10.86
C HIS A 163 -0.04 -3.67 -11.12
N ARG A 164 0.59 -4.85 -11.18
CA ARG A 164 1.98 -5.06 -11.63
C ARG A 164 2.02 -6.17 -12.65
N ARG A 165 2.63 -5.89 -13.80
CA ARG A 165 2.99 -6.90 -14.80
C ARG A 165 4.50 -7.06 -14.80
N PHE A 166 4.98 -8.30 -14.77
CA PHE A 166 6.39 -8.64 -14.68
C PHE A 166 7.02 -8.64 -16.08
N THR A 167 7.49 -7.47 -16.52
CA THR A 167 8.26 -7.28 -17.75
C THR A 167 9.76 -7.47 -17.53
N THR A 168 10.50 -7.69 -18.62
CA THR A 168 11.96 -7.90 -18.63
C THR A 168 12.62 -7.08 -19.74
N MET A 169 13.94 -6.87 -19.67
CA MET A 169 14.71 -6.21 -20.73
C MET A 169 14.67 -6.96 -22.06
N ALA A 170 14.44 -8.29 -22.01
CA ALA A 170 14.35 -9.12 -23.19
C ALA A 170 13.02 -8.93 -23.97
N MET A 171 12.03 -8.22 -23.41
CA MET A 171 10.77 -7.92 -24.09
C MET A 171 10.96 -6.81 -25.13
N THR A 172 11.67 -7.13 -26.19
CA THR A 172 11.90 -6.28 -27.34
C THR A 172 11.40 -6.95 -28.61
N ILE A 173 11.02 -6.15 -29.60
CA ILE A 173 10.68 -6.63 -30.94
C ILE A 173 11.52 -5.89 -31.98
N THR A 174 11.94 -6.61 -33.02
CA THR A 174 12.58 -5.99 -34.19
C THR A 174 11.50 -5.70 -35.22
N LYS A 175 11.31 -4.43 -35.57
CA LYS A 175 10.40 -4.06 -36.67
C LYS A 175 11.10 -4.20 -38.02
N PRO A 176 10.41 -4.65 -39.08
CA PRO A 176 10.94 -4.59 -40.43
C PRO A 176 11.39 -3.16 -40.77
N GLY A 177 12.63 -3.01 -41.25
CA GLY A 177 13.21 -1.71 -41.60
C GLY A 177 13.71 -0.86 -40.42
N SER A 178 13.58 -1.31 -39.16
CA SER A 178 14.16 -0.63 -38.01
C SER A 178 15.54 -1.18 -37.68
N PRO A 179 16.59 -0.34 -37.59
CA PRO A 179 17.91 -0.79 -37.17
C PRO A 179 18.01 -1.03 -35.66
N VAL A 180 17.01 -0.58 -34.89
CA VAL A 180 16.98 -0.71 -33.42
C VAL A 180 15.74 -1.49 -32.97
N PRO A 181 15.88 -2.41 -32.00
CA PRO A 181 14.73 -3.07 -31.38
C PRO A 181 13.84 -2.06 -30.65
N LEU A 182 12.53 -2.26 -30.72
CA LEU A 182 11.55 -1.54 -29.92
C LEU A 182 11.39 -2.24 -28.57
N SER A 183 11.57 -1.51 -27.47
CA SER A 183 11.24 -1.99 -26.13
C SER A 183 9.72 -1.98 -25.91
N CYS A 184 9.18 -3.08 -25.42
CA CYS A 184 7.74 -3.22 -25.16
C CYS A 184 7.35 -2.88 -23.71
N ASP A 185 8.33 -2.62 -22.84
CA ASP A 185 8.13 -2.32 -21.42
C ASP A 185 7.81 -0.85 -21.12
N VAL A 186 7.67 -0.03 -22.17
CA VAL A 186 7.40 1.42 -22.08
C VAL A 186 5.90 1.78 -22.00
N VAL A 187 5.01 0.77 -21.99
CA VAL A 187 3.56 0.98 -21.99
C VAL A 187 3.03 1.02 -20.55
N PRO A 188 2.14 1.97 -20.19
CA PRO A 188 1.45 1.95 -18.90
C PRO A 188 0.81 0.60 -18.65
N ILE A 189 1.02 0.04 -17.46
CA ILE A 189 0.57 -1.32 -17.17
C ILE A 189 -0.80 -1.30 -16.49
N HIS A 190 -1.78 -2.00 -17.06
CA HIS A 190 -3.13 -2.14 -16.53
C HIS A 190 -3.76 -3.50 -16.84
N GLU A 191 -4.91 -3.79 -16.22
CA GLU A 191 -5.69 -5.01 -16.48
C GLU A 191 -6.53 -4.95 -17.76
N ASP A 192 -6.91 -3.76 -18.23
CA ASP A 192 -7.76 -3.63 -19.41
C ASP A 192 -7.02 -4.04 -20.70
N PRO A 193 -7.74 -4.18 -21.83
CA PRO A 193 -7.12 -4.49 -23.11
C PRO A 193 -5.98 -3.52 -23.39
N LEU A 194 -4.85 -4.06 -23.87
CA LEU A 194 -3.71 -3.24 -24.26
C LEU A 194 -4.17 -2.20 -25.29
N PRO A 195 -3.61 -0.98 -25.27
CA PRO A 195 -4.03 0.06 -26.18
C PRO A 195 -3.90 -0.38 -27.64
N SER A 196 -4.89 -0.05 -28.47
CA SER A 196 -4.93 -0.45 -29.89
C SER A 196 -3.81 0.16 -30.73
N TRP A 197 -3.17 1.23 -30.25
CA TRP A 197 -2.01 1.86 -30.90
C TRP A 197 -0.71 1.09 -30.64
N LEU A 198 -0.71 0.12 -29.73
CA LEU A 198 0.48 -0.67 -29.41
C LEU A 198 0.83 -1.58 -30.59
N ASP A 199 2.13 -1.70 -30.87
CA ASP A 199 2.62 -2.65 -31.87
C ASP A 199 2.13 -4.08 -31.56
N PRO A 200 1.58 -4.84 -32.54
CA PRO A 200 1.06 -6.18 -32.30
C PRO A 200 2.07 -7.16 -31.68
N GLY A 201 3.35 -7.03 -32.02
CA GLY A 201 4.41 -7.82 -31.42
C GLY A 201 4.57 -7.54 -29.93
N CYS A 202 4.55 -6.25 -29.54
CA CYS A 202 4.58 -5.85 -28.14
C CYS A 202 3.29 -6.23 -27.42
N ALA A 203 2.14 -6.12 -28.06
CA ALA A 203 0.86 -6.53 -27.49
C ALA A 203 0.88 -8.01 -27.12
N LYS A 204 1.41 -8.88 -27.99
CA LYS A 204 1.57 -10.31 -27.73
C LYS A 204 2.48 -10.59 -26.53
N LEU A 205 3.64 -9.93 -26.45
CA LEU A 205 4.58 -10.11 -25.34
C LEU A 205 3.96 -9.67 -24.00
N LEU A 206 3.33 -8.49 -23.97
CA LEU A 206 2.71 -7.95 -22.76
C LEU A 206 1.46 -8.71 -22.33
N ALA A 207 0.68 -9.27 -23.27
CA ALA A 207 -0.47 -10.12 -22.96
C ALA A 207 -0.05 -11.45 -22.31
N GLY A 208 1.10 -12.01 -22.71
CA GLY A 208 1.66 -13.23 -22.12
C GLY A 208 2.40 -13.02 -20.79
N ALA A 209 2.77 -11.78 -20.46
CA ALA A 209 3.56 -11.50 -19.26
C ALA A 209 2.78 -11.82 -17.97
N PRO A 210 3.40 -12.43 -16.95
CA PRO A 210 2.72 -12.67 -15.68
C PRO A 210 2.34 -11.34 -14.99
N SER A 211 1.28 -11.34 -14.18
CA SER A 211 0.84 -10.12 -13.50
C SER A 211 0.05 -10.39 -12.21
N VAL A 212 0.05 -9.41 -11.32
CA VAL A 212 -0.75 -9.36 -10.09
C VAL A 212 -1.57 -8.09 -10.10
N THR A 213 -2.82 -8.19 -9.67
CA THR A 213 -3.69 -7.05 -9.37
C THR A 213 -4.33 -7.25 -8.01
N SER A 214 -4.58 -6.16 -7.30
CA SER A 214 -5.40 -6.19 -6.10
C SER A 214 -6.26 -4.96 -5.97
N ASP A 215 -7.50 -5.17 -5.55
CA ASP A 215 -8.41 -4.10 -5.18
C ASP A 215 -8.36 -3.89 -3.67
N LEU A 216 -7.83 -2.75 -3.28
CA LEU A 216 -7.62 -2.32 -1.91
C LEU A 216 -8.68 -1.31 -1.49
N ARG A 217 -8.91 -1.20 -0.18
CA ARG A 217 -9.75 -0.16 0.42
C ARG A 217 -8.89 0.68 1.35
N ILE A 218 -8.87 1.99 1.12
CA ILE A 218 -8.08 2.95 1.88
C ILE A 218 -9.03 3.98 2.48
N ASN A 219 -8.95 4.20 3.78
CA ASN A 219 -9.66 5.28 4.44
C ASN A 219 -8.63 6.33 4.87
N VAL A 220 -8.71 7.50 4.26
CA VAL A 220 -7.88 8.65 4.59
C VAL A 220 -8.64 9.50 5.61
N ALA A 221 -8.17 9.53 6.84
CA ALA A 221 -8.68 10.40 7.89
C ALA A 221 -8.12 11.82 7.76
N PRO A 222 -8.76 12.84 8.35
CA PRO A 222 -8.22 14.20 8.42
C PRO A 222 -6.77 14.25 8.93
N TYR A 223 -6.08 15.34 8.59
CA TYR A 223 -4.70 15.56 8.99
C TYR A 223 -4.55 15.53 10.51
N ASP A 224 -3.64 14.67 10.99
CA ASP A 224 -3.18 14.63 12.38
C ASP A 224 -1.65 14.54 12.35
N ALA A 225 -0.98 15.60 12.80
CA ALA A 225 0.47 15.70 12.73
C ALA A 225 1.17 14.61 13.57
N LYS A 226 0.58 14.21 14.70
CA LYS A 226 1.16 13.18 15.58
C LYS A 226 1.06 11.82 14.92
N ALA A 227 -0.08 11.49 14.34
CA ALA A 227 -0.30 10.25 13.60
C ALA A 227 0.57 10.20 12.34
N ALA A 228 0.66 11.28 11.58
CA ALA A 228 1.47 11.36 10.35
C ALA A 228 2.97 11.16 10.66
N ARG A 229 3.48 11.78 11.74
CA ARG A 229 4.86 11.58 12.23
C ARG A 229 5.11 10.13 12.65
N ALA A 230 4.24 9.57 13.49
CA ALA A 230 4.38 8.19 13.97
C ALA A 230 4.35 7.17 12.82
N ALA A 231 3.44 7.37 11.86
CA ALA A 231 3.35 6.50 10.69
C ALA A 231 4.58 6.62 9.80
N THR A 232 5.06 7.84 9.55
CA THR A 232 6.28 8.09 8.76
C THR A 232 7.51 7.44 9.41
N GLU A 233 7.69 7.61 10.72
CA GLU A 233 8.75 6.91 11.46
C GLU A 233 8.65 5.39 11.31
N ALA A 234 7.45 4.83 11.42
CA ALA A 234 7.24 3.40 11.26
C ALA A 234 7.66 2.93 9.85
N ARG A 235 7.26 3.66 8.79
CA ARG A 235 7.65 3.33 7.41
C ARG A 235 9.16 3.43 7.18
N LEU A 236 9.82 4.43 7.76
CA LEU A 236 11.28 4.58 7.67
C LEU A 236 12.02 3.48 8.44
N ARG A 237 11.50 3.03 9.59
CA ARG A 237 12.04 1.88 10.35
C ARG A 237 11.91 0.56 9.60
N GLU A 238 10.86 0.41 8.78
CA GLU A 238 10.66 -0.78 7.94
C GLU A 238 11.56 -0.82 6.68
N ALA A 239 12.29 0.27 6.41
CA ALA A 239 13.13 0.46 5.22
C ALA A 239 14.61 0.73 5.55
N PRO A 240 15.28 -0.02 6.47
CA PRO A 240 16.61 0.34 6.93
C PRO A 240 17.68 0.21 5.83
N THR A 241 17.45 -0.67 4.85
CA THR A 241 18.36 -0.93 3.71
C THR A 241 17.66 -0.80 2.36
N ASP A 242 16.38 -0.42 2.34
CA ASP A 242 15.61 -0.21 1.11
C ASP A 242 15.70 1.26 0.72
N GLU A 243 16.83 1.61 0.08
CA GLU A 243 17.13 2.98 -0.36
C GLU A 243 16.07 3.52 -1.32
N ILE A 244 15.44 2.64 -2.13
CA ILE A 244 14.40 3.03 -3.08
C ILE A 244 13.14 3.44 -2.32
N LEU A 245 12.67 2.62 -1.38
CA LEU A 245 11.52 2.96 -0.56
C LEU A 245 11.78 4.22 0.27
N ARG A 246 12.96 4.31 0.89
CA ARG A 246 13.37 5.49 1.64
C ARG A 246 13.28 6.74 0.78
N HIS A 247 13.86 6.72 -0.41
CA HIS A 247 13.82 7.85 -1.34
C HIS A 247 12.39 8.20 -1.81
N ARG A 248 11.51 7.19 -1.99
CA ARG A 248 10.09 7.41 -2.32
C ARG A 248 9.35 8.12 -1.17
N ILE A 249 9.62 7.73 0.07
CA ILE A 249 9.09 8.39 1.27
C ILE A 249 9.63 9.82 1.37
N GLU A 250 10.93 10.02 1.18
CA GLU A 250 11.59 11.35 1.17
C GLU A 250 10.94 12.30 0.16
N ARG A 251 10.75 11.85 -1.08
CA ARG A 251 10.09 12.62 -2.15
C ARG A 251 8.66 13.00 -1.79
N HIS A 252 7.87 12.04 -1.28
CA HIS A 252 6.50 12.31 -0.82
C HIS A 252 6.48 13.40 0.26
N LEU A 253 7.32 13.24 1.28
CA LEU A 253 7.39 14.21 2.38
C LEU A 253 7.87 15.58 1.91
N CYS A 254 8.88 15.66 1.04
CA CYS A 254 9.33 16.95 0.50
C CYS A 254 8.23 17.65 -0.31
N GLY A 255 7.48 16.91 -1.14
CA GLY A 255 6.32 17.45 -1.86
C GLY A 255 5.21 17.89 -0.90
N PHE A 256 5.00 17.15 0.18
CA PHE A 256 4.00 17.47 1.19
C PHE A 256 4.37 18.69 2.06
N VAL A 257 5.66 18.90 2.35
CA VAL A 257 6.12 19.90 3.33
C VAL A 257 6.63 21.20 2.69
N THR A 258 7.56 21.13 1.74
CA THR A 258 8.44 22.28 1.43
C THR A 258 8.38 22.77 0.00
N CYS A 259 7.67 22.10 -0.93
CA CYS A 259 7.74 22.39 -2.38
C CYS A 259 9.17 22.39 -2.96
N SER A 260 10.18 21.93 -2.21
CA SER A 260 11.60 22.00 -2.57
C SER A 260 12.32 20.84 -1.90
N CYS A 261 12.76 19.87 -2.70
CA CYS A 261 13.54 18.73 -2.22
C CYS A 261 15.02 19.14 -2.14
N PRO A 262 15.70 18.98 -1.00
CA PRO A 262 17.16 19.14 -0.96
C PRO A 262 17.83 18.10 -1.86
N LYS A 263 18.98 18.46 -2.44
CA LYS A 263 19.78 17.57 -3.30
C LYS A 263 20.43 16.39 -2.56
N SER A 264 20.42 16.41 -1.22
CA SER A 264 21.05 15.42 -0.35
C SER A 264 19.99 14.63 0.43
N PRO A 265 20.22 13.33 0.70
CA PRO A 265 19.31 12.53 1.50
C PRO A 265 19.24 13.10 2.92
N LEU A 266 18.02 13.31 3.41
CA LEU A 266 17.76 13.77 4.76
C LEU A 266 17.84 12.59 5.74
N SER A 267 18.24 12.84 6.99
CA SER A 267 18.14 11.80 8.01
C SER A 267 16.67 11.45 8.29
N ALA A 268 16.42 10.28 8.87
CA ALA A 268 15.04 9.90 9.22
C ALA A 268 14.42 10.89 10.23
N ALA A 269 15.23 11.40 11.16
CA ALA A 269 14.81 12.40 12.14
C ALA A 269 14.45 13.74 11.48
N ASP A 270 15.22 14.16 10.47
CA ASP A 270 14.95 15.41 9.73
C ASP A 270 13.63 15.31 8.95
N LEU A 271 13.38 14.16 8.30
CA LEU A 271 12.14 13.91 7.54
C LEU A 271 10.89 13.96 8.43
N VAL A 272 10.98 13.34 9.61
CA VAL A 272 9.86 13.33 10.57
C VAL A 272 9.65 14.72 11.15
N SER A 273 10.74 15.44 11.44
CA SER A 273 10.69 16.80 11.98
C SER A 273 10.11 17.80 10.99
N ALA A 274 10.28 17.56 9.68
CA ALA A 274 9.74 18.38 8.61
C ALA A 274 8.20 18.33 8.51
N ILE A 275 7.53 17.30 9.02
CA ILE A 275 6.06 17.19 8.96
C ILE A 275 5.43 18.37 9.72
N PRO A 276 4.59 19.21 9.07
CA PRO A 276 4.12 20.47 9.65
C PRO A 276 3.19 20.25 10.84
N ALA A 277 3.14 21.19 11.78
CA ALA A 277 2.23 21.11 12.93
C ALA A 277 0.75 21.27 12.53
N ALA A 278 0.48 21.87 11.37
CA ALA A 278 -0.84 22.12 10.80
C ALA A 278 -0.86 21.62 9.34
N PRO A 279 -2.03 21.29 8.76
CA PRO A 279 -2.08 20.86 7.37
C PRO A 279 -1.58 21.99 6.46
N ALA A 280 -0.75 21.64 5.47
CA ALA A 280 -0.43 22.57 4.40
C ALA A 280 -1.74 23.02 3.73
N LYS A 281 -1.94 24.33 3.54
CA LYS A 281 -3.15 24.88 2.90
C LYS A 281 -3.37 24.34 1.48
N THR A 282 -2.30 23.82 0.88
CA THR A 282 -2.28 23.23 -0.45
C THR A 282 -1.38 21.98 -0.41
N PHE A 283 -1.96 20.81 -0.60
CA PHE A 283 -1.22 19.61 -1.03
C PHE A 283 -0.66 19.87 -2.45
N PRO A 284 0.49 19.33 -2.88
CA PRO A 284 1.16 19.79 -4.10
C PRO A 284 0.37 19.47 -5.38
N GLY A 285 -0.39 20.47 -5.81
CA GLY A 285 -0.56 20.91 -7.21
C GLY A 285 -0.36 22.44 -7.33
N ALA A 286 0.16 23.09 -6.28
CA ALA A 286 0.35 24.54 -6.17
C ALA A 286 1.78 24.94 -5.75
N CYS A 287 2.76 24.06 -5.93
CA CYS A 287 4.12 24.54 -6.08
C CYS A 287 4.19 25.13 -7.51
N PRO A 288 4.48 26.43 -7.68
CA PRO A 288 4.57 27.04 -9.01
C PRO A 288 5.65 26.40 -9.88
#